data_AF-A9EK25-F1
#
_entry.id   AF-A9EK25-F1
#
_cell.length_a   1.000
_cell.length_b   1.000
_cell.length_c   1.000
_cell.angle_alpha   90.00
_cell.angle_beta   90.00
_cell.angle_gamma   90.00
#
_symmetry.space_group_name_H-M   'P 1'
#
loop_
_entity.id
_entity.type
_entity.pdbx_description
1 polymer ?
#
loop_
_entity_poly.entity_id
_entity_poly.type
_entity_poly.pdbx_seq_one_letter_code
_entity_poly.pdbx_strand_id
1 'polypeptide(L)'
;MSDELQPKLFLLGEKALVLDCAGLSGSSSKLEIQRQIWHIADICRASGDFDDIVPGNNNLTFFFKDSKKIPFWIKQINTLWSNKRPQDKPGKLIQIPVQYGGEYGPDLNAVAEYHKLTAQEVIAIHTSTQYNVLFLGFQPGFPYLDGLDERLFTPRLATPRLSIPAGSVGIGGEQTGIYPTRSPGGWQLIGRSSLALFDATSEHGALLAPGDRVQFVSVLSISEPSISVQVISDLSSPKQPILKPAKASHKESSR
;
A
#
# COMPACT_ATOMS: atom_id res chain seq x y z
N MET A 1 -31.43 1.33 9.92
CA MET A 1 -30.38 0.34 9.55
C MET A 1 -29.68 0.93 8.35
N SER A 2 -28.49 1.48 8.54
CA SER A 2 -27.67 1.95 7.43
C SER A 2 -27.28 0.73 6.59
N ASP A 3 -27.63 0.72 5.30
CA ASP A 3 -27.07 -0.23 4.34
C ASP A 3 -25.55 -0.05 4.37
N GLU A 4 -24.85 -0.92 5.10
CA GLU A 4 -23.40 -0.98 5.03
C GLU A 4 -23.04 -1.39 3.60
N LEU A 5 -22.54 -0.42 2.83
CA LEU A 5 -22.03 -0.63 1.49
C LEU A 5 -21.11 -1.86 1.51
N GLN A 6 -21.46 -2.85 0.69
CA GLN A 6 -20.68 -4.07 0.50
C GLN A 6 -19.70 -3.88 -0.67
N PRO A 7 -18.53 -4.52 -0.64
CA PRO A 7 -17.62 -4.52 -1.77
C PRO A 7 -18.23 -5.29 -2.94
N LYS A 8 -17.81 -4.97 -4.15
CA LYS A 8 -18.23 -5.67 -5.37
C LYS A 8 -17.22 -6.78 -5.67
N LEU A 9 -17.72 -7.93 -6.09
CA LEU A 9 -16.90 -9.02 -6.62
C LEU A 9 -17.23 -9.24 -8.08
N PHE A 10 -16.21 -9.24 -8.94
CA PHE A 10 -16.38 -9.51 -10.36
C PHE A 10 -15.19 -10.26 -10.95
N LEU A 11 -15.43 -10.99 -12.03
CA LEU A 11 -14.40 -11.73 -12.73
C LEU A 11 -13.53 -10.79 -13.58
N LEU A 12 -12.24 -11.07 -13.59
CA LEU A 12 -11.28 -10.48 -14.53
C LEU A 12 -10.72 -11.62 -15.40
N GLY A 13 -11.38 -11.88 -16.52
CA GLY A 13 -11.13 -13.08 -17.32
C GLY A 13 -11.62 -14.37 -16.63
N GLU A 14 -11.04 -15.51 -17.00
CA GLU A 14 -11.53 -16.83 -16.56
C GLU A 14 -10.88 -17.34 -15.26
N LYS A 15 -9.73 -16.77 -14.90
CA LYS A 15 -8.90 -17.25 -13.77
C LYS A 15 -8.67 -16.20 -12.69
N ALA A 16 -9.30 -15.03 -12.78
CA ALA A 16 -9.13 -14.00 -11.77
C ALA A 16 -10.45 -13.45 -11.25
N LEU A 17 -10.44 -13.09 -9.98
CA LEU A 17 -11.54 -12.44 -9.27
C LEU A 17 -11.00 -11.14 -8.68
N VAL A 18 -11.80 -10.07 -8.77
CA VAL A 18 -11.49 -8.78 -8.18
C VAL A 18 -12.50 -8.50 -7.08
N LEU A 19 -11.98 -8.22 -5.88
CA LEU A 19 -12.70 -7.58 -4.79
C LEU A 19 -12.47 -6.08 -4.91
N ASP A 20 -13.53 -5.33 -5.24
CA ASP A 20 -13.53 -3.89 -5.40
C ASP A 20 -14.22 -3.21 -4.22
N CYS A 21 -13.45 -2.42 -3.48
CA CYS A 21 -13.88 -1.66 -2.30
C CYS A 21 -13.90 -0.16 -2.57
N ALA A 22 -13.72 0.30 -3.82
CA ALA A 22 -13.63 1.73 -4.14
C ALA A 22 -14.90 2.50 -3.73
N GLY A 23 -16.07 1.86 -3.82
CA GLY A 23 -17.35 2.46 -3.39
C GLY A 23 -17.51 2.64 -1.87
N LEU A 24 -16.56 2.17 -1.06
CA LEU A 24 -16.64 2.20 0.40
C LEU A 24 -15.96 3.42 1.03
N SER A 25 -15.27 4.23 0.23
CA SER A 25 -14.47 5.37 0.72
C SER A 25 -15.28 6.47 1.41
N GLY A 26 -16.61 6.47 1.28
CA GLY A 26 -17.50 7.39 1.99
C GLY A 26 -17.95 6.92 3.38
N SER A 27 -17.74 5.65 3.74
CA SER A 27 -18.23 5.04 4.99
C SER A 27 -17.13 4.50 5.90
N SER A 28 -15.88 4.43 5.45
CA SER A 28 -14.73 3.97 6.23
C SER A 28 -13.45 4.65 5.74
N SER A 29 -12.45 4.77 6.62
CA SER A 29 -11.15 5.33 6.21
C SER A 29 -10.43 4.40 5.24
N LYS A 30 -9.58 4.97 4.39
CA LYS A 30 -8.75 4.23 3.42
C LYS A 30 -7.91 3.14 4.10
N LEU A 31 -7.30 3.47 5.24
CA LEU A 31 -6.50 2.52 6.01
C LEU A 31 -7.33 1.36 6.57
N GLU A 32 -8.56 1.59 7.04
CA GLU A 32 -9.44 0.51 7.53
C GLU A 32 -9.83 -0.46 6.42
N ILE A 33 -10.21 0.07 5.25
CA ILE A 33 -10.48 -0.74 4.06
C ILE A 33 -9.24 -1.55 3.69
N GLN A 34 -8.06 -0.91 3.69
CA GLN A 34 -6.81 -1.59 3.33
C GLN A 34 -6.41 -2.67 4.35
N ARG A 35 -6.61 -2.44 5.65
CA ARG A 35 -6.39 -3.45 6.70
C ARG A 35 -7.25 -4.69 6.49
N GLN A 36 -8.52 -4.51 6.11
CA GLN A 36 -9.40 -5.62 5.79
C GLN A 36 -8.93 -6.37 4.52
N ILE A 37 -8.47 -5.65 3.50
CA ILE A 37 -7.86 -6.23 2.30
C ILE A 37 -6.63 -7.06 2.66
N TRP A 38 -5.72 -6.55 3.48
CA TRP A 38 -4.54 -7.30 3.93
C TRP A 38 -4.91 -8.59 4.67
N HIS A 39 -5.89 -8.50 5.57
CA HIS A 39 -6.36 -9.67 6.32
C HIS A 39 -6.90 -10.76 5.41
N ILE A 40 -7.75 -10.41 4.44
CA ILE A 40 -8.29 -11.34 3.46
C ILE A 40 -7.16 -11.93 2.61
N ALA A 41 -6.23 -11.09 2.15
CA ALA A 41 -5.09 -11.54 1.36
C ALA A 41 -4.24 -12.57 2.10
N ASP A 42 -3.94 -12.35 3.39
CA ASP A 42 -3.13 -13.27 4.19
C ASP A 42 -3.83 -14.63 4.41
N ILE A 43 -5.14 -14.63 4.66
CA ILE A 43 -5.95 -15.87 4.76
C ILE A 43 -5.95 -16.62 3.43
N CYS A 44 -6.19 -15.91 2.32
CA CYS A 44 -6.24 -16.50 1.00
C CYS A 44 -4.86 -17.06 0.59
N ARG A 45 -3.75 -16.36 0.87
CA ARG A 45 -2.39 -16.87 0.60
C ARG A 45 -2.11 -18.18 1.34
N ALA A 46 -2.53 -18.28 2.60
CA ALA A 46 -2.33 -19.48 3.41
C ALA A 46 -3.10 -20.72 2.88
N SER A 47 -4.10 -20.54 2.03
CA SER A 47 -4.88 -21.66 1.47
C SER A 47 -4.15 -22.47 0.40
N GLY A 48 -3.17 -21.86 -0.29
CA GLY A 48 -2.47 -22.48 -1.41
C GLY A 48 -3.26 -22.54 -2.73
N ASP A 49 -4.47 -21.97 -2.81
CA ASP A 49 -5.37 -22.05 -3.97
C ASP A 49 -5.10 -21.04 -5.09
N PHE A 50 -4.21 -20.09 -4.84
CA PHE A 50 -3.96 -18.94 -5.71
C PHE A 50 -2.55 -19.01 -6.30
N ASP A 51 -2.43 -18.69 -7.59
CA ASP A 51 -1.14 -18.44 -8.24
C ASP A 51 -0.54 -17.13 -7.74
N ASP A 52 -1.39 -16.11 -7.56
CA ASP A 52 -0.99 -14.82 -7.01
C ASP A 52 -2.18 -14.08 -6.36
N ILE A 53 -1.87 -13.18 -5.44
CA ILE A 53 -2.82 -12.29 -4.77
C ILE A 53 -2.19 -10.91 -4.70
N VAL A 54 -2.81 -9.96 -5.42
CA VAL A 54 -2.28 -8.62 -5.67
C VAL A 54 -3.19 -7.56 -5.04
N PRO A 55 -2.81 -7.00 -3.87
CA PRO A 55 -3.50 -5.85 -3.29
C PRO A 55 -3.23 -4.58 -4.09
N GLY A 56 -4.28 -3.79 -4.32
CA GLY A 56 -4.19 -2.47 -4.94
C GLY A 56 -4.76 -1.38 -4.04
N ASN A 57 -5.13 -0.25 -4.65
CA ASN A 57 -5.79 0.86 -3.98
C ASN A 57 -7.27 0.53 -3.75
N ASN A 58 -7.64 0.14 -2.52
CA ASN A 58 -8.99 -0.28 -2.16
C ASN A 58 -9.54 -1.42 -3.04
N ASN A 59 -8.67 -2.31 -3.51
CA ASN A 59 -9.07 -3.53 -4.21
C ASN A 59 -8.07 -4.67 -3.97
N LEU A 60 -8.51 -5.89 -4.28
CA LEU A 60 -7.69 -7.09 -4.20
C LEU A 60 -7.98 -7.99 -5.40
N THR A 61 -6.95 -8.31 -6.17
CA THR A 61 -7.07 -9.25 -7.30
C THR A 61 -6.51 -10.61 -6.90
N PHE A 62 -7.30 -11.65 -7.14
CA PHE A 62 -6.95 -13.04 -6.88
C PHE A 62 -6.75 -13.77 -8.20
N PHE A 63 -5.61 -14.40 -8.42
CA PHE A 63 -5.35 -15.28 -9.55
C PHE A 63 -5.38 -16.74 -9.09
N PHE A 64 -6.28 -17.54 -9.67
CA PHE A 64 -6.56 -18.90 -9.20
C PHE A 64 -5.75 -19.95 -9.96
N LYS A 65 -5.18 -20.90 -9.21
CA LYS A 65 -4.60 -22.14 -9.78
C LYS A 65 -5.65 -22.97 -10.51
N ASP A 66 -6.83 -23.06 -9.90
CA ASP A 66 -7.99 -23.77 -10.42
C ASP A 66 -9.22 -22.86 -10.37
N SER A 67 -9.69 -22.41 -11.54
CA SER A 67 -10.85 -21.53 -11.68
C SER A 67 -12.14 -22.16 -11.17
N LYS A 68 -12.22 -23.50 -11.03
CA LYS A 68 -13.39 -24.19 -10.43
C LYS A 68 -13.61 -23.80 -8.97
N LYS A 69 -12.60 -23.25 -8.29
CA LYS A 69 -12.70 -22.79 -6.90
C LYS A 69 -13.27 -21.38 -6.76
N ILE A 70 -13.44 -20.64 -7.85
CA ILE A 70 -13.96 -19.26 -7.82
C ILE A 70 -15.32 -19.17 -7.10
N PRO A 71 -16.34 -20.01 -7.40
CA PRO A 71 -17.63 -19.92 -6.71
C PRO A 71 -17.54 -20.20 -5.20
N PHE A 72 -16.62 -21.05 -4.77
CA PHE A 72 -16.34 -21.28 -3.35
C PHE A 72 -15.76 -20.03 -2.71
N TRP A 73 -14.71 -19.45 -3.33
CA TRP A 73 -14.02 -18.30 -2.79
C TRP A 73 -14.85 -17.01 -2.82
N ILE A 74 -15.77 -16.82 -3.77
CA ILE A 74 -16.73 -15.71 -3.73
C ILE A 74 -17.52 -15.72 -2.40
N LYS A 75 -18.04 -16.90 -1.99
CA LYS A 75 -18.78 -17.04 -0.73
C LYS A 75 -17.87 -16.80 0.49
N GLN A 76 -16.65 -17.33 0.46
CA GLN A 76 -15.69 -17.14 1.55
C GLN A 76 -15.28 -15.68 1.69
N ILE A 77 -14.94 -14.99 0.61
CA ILE A 77 -14.50 -13.59 0.62
C ILE A 77 -15.62 -12.69 1.15
N ASN A 78 -16.87 -12.89 0.73
CA ASN A 78 -18.02 -12.16 1.29
C ASN A 78 -18.13 -12.39 2.81
N THR A 79 -18.00 -13.65 3.25
CA THR A 79 -18.05 -13.98 4.68
C THR A 79 -16.90 -13.34 5.47
N LEU A 80 -15.68 -13.39 4.93
CA LEU A 80 -14.50 -12.77 5.53
C LEU A 80 -14.66 -11.26 5.62
N TRP A 81 -15.22 -10.63 4.59
CA TRP A 81 -15.52 -9.20 4.59
C TRP A 81 -16.51 -8.81 5.68
N SER A 82 -17.65 -9.51 5.76
CA SER A 82 -18.70 -9.21 6.76
C SER A 82 -18.25 -9.43 8.20
N ASN A 83 -17.33 -10.36 8.44
CA ASN A 83 -16.82 -10.66 9.78
C ASN A 83 -15.86 -9.60 10.34
N LYS A 84 -15.59 -8.49 9.61
CA LYS A 84 -14.78 -7.31 9.98
C LYS A 84 -13.74 -7.58 11.06
N ARG A 85 -12.53 -7.97 10.64
CA ARG A 85 -11.37 -8.12 11.52
C ARG A 85 -10.23 -7.27 10.97
N PRO A 86 -10.35 -5.92 10.98
CA PRO A 86 -9.20 -5.09 10.65
C PRO A 86 -8.13 -5.38 11.70
N GLN A 87 -7.08 -6.05 11.28
CA GLN A 87 -5.91 -6.30 12.11
C GLN A 87 -4.83 -5.32 11.68
N ASP A 88 -4.12 -4.78 12.66
CA ASP A 88 -2.84 -4.19 12.37
C ASP A 88 -1.92 -5.30 11.89
N LYS A 89 -1.40 -5.13 10.68
CA LYS A 89 -0.34 -6.00 10.18
C LYS A 89 0.94 -5.62 10.93
N PRO A 90 1.70 -6.58 11.48
CA PRO A 90 2.99 -6.26 12.04
C PRO A 90 3.87 -5.65 10.95
N GLY A 91 4.54 -4.56 11.26
CA GLY A 91 5.30 -3.77 10.30
C GLY A 91 6.44 -3.02 10.99
N LYS A 92 7.40 -2.58 10.20
CA LYS A 92 8.55 -1.79 10.66
C LYS A 92 8.25 -0.31 10.47
N LEU A 93 8.79 0.53 11.35
CA LEU A 93 9.00 1.94 11.08
C LEU A 93 10.36 2.12 10.42
N ILE A 94 10.34 2.65 9.21
CA ILE A 94 11.53 2.86 8.38
C ILE A 94 11.71 4.36 8.19
N GLN A 95 12.81 4.89 8.71
CA GLN A 95 13.17 6.28 8.50
C GLN A 95 13.94 6.43 7.19
N ILE A 96 13.41 7.24 6.28
CA ILE A 96 14.00 7.50 4.97
C ILE A 96 14.66 8.89 5.01
N PRO A 97 16.00 8.98 4.90
CA PRO A 97 16.69 10.28 4.84
C PRO A 97 16.43 10.94 3.48
N VAL A 98 16.02 12.20 3.50
CA VAL A 98 15.68 12.98 2.31
C VAL A 98 16.38 14.33 2.36
N GLN A 99 17.13 14.64 1.30
CA GLN A 99 17.59 16.00 1.05
C GLN A 99 16.50 16.72 0.26
N TYR A 100 15.91 17.73 0.89
CA TYR A 100 14.81 18.50 0.33
C TYR A 100 15.30 19.70 -0.48
N GLY A 101 14.54 20.08 -1.50
CA GLY A 101 14.77 21.29 -2.29
C GLY A 101 15.98 21.25 -3.22
N GLY A 102 16.32 22.40 -3.80
CA GLY A 102 17.42 22.53 -4.75
C GLY A 102 17.26 21.62 -5.97
N GLU A 103 18.36 21.00 -6.41
CA GLU A 103 18.34 20.02 -7.51
C GLU A 103 17.63 18.70 -7.15
N TYR A 104 17.49 18.41 -5.85
CA TYR A 104 16.91 17.17 -5.34
C TYR A 104 15.38 17.27 -5.26
N GLY A 105 14.87 18.47 -5.02
CA GLY A 105 13.45 18.81 -4.95
C GLY A 105 13.13 20.08 -5.73
N PRO A 106 13.21 20.06 -7.07
CA PRO A 106 13.06 21.25 -7.91
C PRO A 106 11.69 21.93 -7.78
N ASP A 107 10.66 21.21 -7.31
CA ASP A 107 9.29 21.72 -7.19
C ASP A 107 8.96 22.18 -5.77
N LEU A 108 9.86 22.02 -4.79
CA LEU A 108 9.57 22.34 -3.38
C LEU A 108 9.04 23.77 -3.20
N ASN A 109 9.67 24.75 -3.86
CA ASN A 109 9.24 26.15 -3.78
C ASN A 109 7.87 26.37 -4.44
N ALA A 110 7.58 25.68 -5.54
CA ALA A 110 6.28 25.78 -6.20
C ALA A 110 5.16 25.15 -5.36
N VAL A 111 5.44 24.03 -4.68
CA VAL A 111 4.53 23.43 -3.69
C VAL A 111 4.26 24.40 -2.54
N ALA A 112 5.32 25.01 -2.00
CA ALA A 112 5.23 25.98 -0.92
C ALA A 112 4.38 27.20 -1.33
N GLU A 113 4.63 27.78 -2.51
CA GLU A 113 3.87 28.90 -3.06
C GLU A 113 2.40 28.57 -3.26
N TYR A 114 2.10 27.39 -3.84
CA TYR A 114 0.72 26.93 -4.07
C TYR A 114 -0.11 26.88 -2.78
N HIS A 115 0.52 26.47 -1.67
CA HIS A 115 -0.13 26.34 -0.37
C HIS A 115 0.04 27.56 0.55
N LYS A 116 0.70 28.63 0.07
CA LYS A 116 1.04 29.82 0.87
C LYS A 116 1.85 29.47 2.13
N LEU A 117 2.77 28.52 1.98
CA LEU A 117 3.72 28.08 2.97
C LEU A 117 5.14 28.48 2.56
N THR A 118 6.06 28.42 3.51
CA THR A 118 7.50 28.40 3.24
C THR A 118 7.97 26.99 2.89
N ALA A 119 9.10 26.88 2.20
CA ALA A 119 9.72 25.58 1.91
C ALA A 119 10.01 24.80 3.20
N GLN A 120 10.42 25.49 4.26
CA GLN A 120 10.67 24.92 5.59
C GLN A 120 9.40 24.37 6.24
N GLU A 121 8.26 25.06 6.11
CA GLU A 121 6.97 24.56 6.60
C GLU A 121 6.51 23.32 5.83
N VAL A 122 6.69 23.29 4.51
CA VAL A 122 6.40 22.08 3.71
C VAL A 122 7.23 20.90 4.20
N ILE A 123 8.54 21.09 4.41
CA ILE A 123 9.43 20.04 4.95
C ILE A 123 8.96 19.61 6.34
N ALA A 124 8.64 20.55 7.23
CA ALA A 124 8.22 20.26 8.59
C ALA A 124 6.93 19.42 8.61
N ILE A 125 5.92 19.79 7.81
CA ILE A 125 4.66 19.05 7.70
C ILE A 125 4.91 17.65 7.11
N HIS A 126 5.73 17.55 6.05
CA HIS A 126 6.02 16.27 5.40
C HIS A 126 6.86 15.32 6.27
N THR A 127 7.66 15.83 7.21
CA THR A 127 8.50 15.02 8.09
C THR A 127 7.86 14.72 9.46
N SER A 128 6.78 15.44 9.82
CA SER A 128 6.06 15.23 11.09
C SER A 128 5.20 13.97 11.11
N THR A 129 4.95 13.36 9.95
CA THR A 129 3.96 12.28 9.81
C THR A 129 4.61 10.93 9.56
N GLN A 130 4.01 9.88 10.12
CA GLN A 130 4.29 8.50 9.74
C GLN A 130 3.27 8.05 8.69
N TYR A 131 3.78 7.58 7.57
CA TYR A 131 3.00 7.18 6.42
C TYR A 131 2.80 5.67 6.40
N ASN A 132 1.57 5.19 6.23
CA ASN A 132 1.31 3.76 6.13
C ASN A 132 1.57 3.29 4.70
N VAL A 133 2.35 2.22 4.54
CA VAL A 133 2.53 1.55 3.23
C VAL A 133 1.29 0.70 2.95
N LEU A 134 0.40 1.19 2.07
CA LEU A 134 -0.87 0.53 1.75
C LEU A 134 -0.68 -0.71 0.87
N PHE A 135 0.09 -0.55 -0.20
CA PHE A 135 0.45 -1.59 -1.15
C PHE A 135 1.67 -1.13 -1.96
N LEU A 136 2.29 -2.07 -2.69
CA LEU A 136 3.32 -1.77 -3.67
C LEU A 136 2.76 -2.01 -5.07
N GLY A 137 3.13 -1.18 -6.04
CA GLY A 137 2.65 -1.31 -7.42
C GLY A 137 3.29 -0.29 -8.34
N PHE A 138 2.88 -0.21 -9.60
CA PHE A 138 3.50 0.63 -10.66
C PHE A 138 4.92 0.19 -11.06
N GLN A 139 5.85 0.10 -10.10
CA GLN A 139 7.21 -0.40 -10.29
C GLN A 139 7.64 -1.26 -9.09
N PRO A 140 8.61 -2.17 -9.26
CA PRO A 140 9.18 -2.92 -8.14
C PRO A 140 9.62 -1.99 -7.00
N GLY A 141 9.06 -2.20 -5.80
CA GLY A 141 9.37 -1.42 -4.61
C GLY A 141 8.74 -0.03 -4.51
N PHE A 142 7.88 0.40 -5.45
CA PHE A 142 7.22 1.71 -5.34
C PHE A 142 6.07 1.65 -4.31
N PRO A 143 6.13 2.42 -3.21
CA PRO A 143 5.13 2.37 -2.17
C PRO A 143 3.98 3.36 -2.42
N TYR A 144 2.75 2.90 -2.23
CA TYR A 144 1.60 3.80 -2.09
C TYR A 144 1.40 4.11 -0.61
N LEU A 145 1.66 5.37 -0.25
CA LEU A 145 1.63 5.86 1.12
C LEU A 145 0.29 6.53 1.45
N ASP A 146 -0.16 6.32 2.69
CA ASP A 146 -1.33 6.98 3.27
C ASP A 146 -0.95 7.85 4.45
N GLY A 147 -1.72 8.92 4.68
CA GLY A 147 -1.50 9.86 5.78
C GLY A 147 -0.80 11.16 5.37
N LEU A 148 -0.82 11.54 4.09
CA LEU A 148 -0.39 12.89 3.71
C LEU A 148 -1.30 13.94 4.34
N ASP A 149 -0.69 14.95 4.97
CA ASP A 149 -1.40 16.09 5.53
C ASP A 149 -2.08 16.88 4.40
N GLU A 150 -3.37 17.19 4.57
CA GLU A 150 -4.19 17.87 3.55
C GLU A 150 -3.62 19.23 3.12
N ARG A 151 -2.85 19.88 4.00
CA ARG A 151 -2.14 21.13 3.71
C ARG A 151 -1.06 20.99 2.63
N LEU A 152 -0.74 19.75 2.24
CA LEU A 152 0.23 19.46 1.18
C LEU A 152 -0.41 18.82 -0.06
N PHE A 153 -1.74 18.69 -0.13
CA PHE A 153 -2.40 18.10 -1.29
C PHE A 153 -2.19 18.96 -2.54
N THR A 154 -1.30 18.50 -3.43
CA THR A 154 -0.81 19.33 -4.54
C THR A 154 -1.10 18.66 -5.86
N PRO A 155 -1.73 19.34 -6.85
CA PRO A 155 -2.02 18.74 -8.14
C PRO A 155 -0.76 18.23 -8.83
N ARG A 156 -0.94 17.19 -9.65
CA ARG A 156 0.12 16.69 -10.54
C ARG A 156 0.49 17.78 -11.55
N LEU A 157 1.72 17.70 -12.05
CA LEU A 157 2.15 18.50 -13.20
C LEU A 157 1.23 18.26 -14.40
N ALA A 158 0.91 19.34 -15.11
CA ALA A 158 0.12 19.28 -16.33
C ALA A 158 0.79 18.42 -17.41
N THR A 159 2.12 18.52 -17.52
CA THR A 159 2.94 17.70 -18.41
C THR A 159 3.90 16.85 -17.57
N PRO A 160 3.77 15.51 -17.59
CA PRO A 160 4.70 14.63 -16.88
C PRO A 160 6.15 14.80 -17.37
N ARG A 161 7.10 14.65 -16.44
CA ARG A 161 8.53 14.55 -16.79
C ARG A 161 8.80 13.24 -17.49
N LEU A 162 9.64 13.28 -18.52
CA LEU A 162 10.12 12.09 -19.22
C LEU A 162 11.06 11.24 -18.36
N SER A 163 11.77 11.86 -17.40
CA SER A 163 12.68 11.16 -16.51
C SER A 163 12.72 11.83 -15.14
N ILE A 164 12.40 11.05 -14.11
CA ILE A 164 12.54 11.35 -12.70
C ILE A 164 13.69 10.47 -12.17
N PRO A 165 14.67 11.03 -11.45
CA PRO A 165 15.72 10.23 -10.82
C PRO A 165 15.19 9.20 -9.82
N ALA A 166 15.90 8.07 -9.67
CA ALA A 166 15.63 7.15 -8.57
C ALA A 166 15.83 7.84 -7.21
N GLY A 167 15.04 7.43 -6.21
CA GLY A 167 15.02 8.01 -4.87
C GLY A 167 14.30 9.34 -4.77
N SER A 168 13.78 9.92 -5.86
CA SER A 168 13.01 11.16 -5.81
C SER A 168 11.76 10.99 -4.95
N VAL A 169 11.52 11.95 -4.06
CA VAL A 169 10.33 12.05 -3.21
C VAL A 169 9.41 13.10 -3.82
N GLY A 170 8.13 12.78 -3.96
CA GLY A 170 7.20 13.72 -4.57
C GLY A 170 5.77 13.60 -4.07
N ILE A 171 4.98 14.60 -4.43
CA ILE A 171 3.56 14.73 -4.10
C ILE A 171 2.74 14.80 -5.39
N GLY A 172 1.61 14.09 -5.43
CA GLY A 172 0.67 14.12 -6.54
C GLY A 172 -0.76 13.85 -6.11
N GLY A 173 -1.57 14.92 -6.05
CA GLY A 173 -2.90 14.93 -5.44
C GLY A 173 -2.80 14.75 -3.93
N GLU A 174 -3.58 13.82 -3.39
CA GLU A 174 -3.59 13.41 -1.99
C GLU A 174 -2.44 12.45 -1.61
N GLN A 175 -1.54 12.14 -2.55
CA GLN A 175 -0.52 11.10 -2.37
C GLN A 175 0.88 11.69 -2.26
N THR A 176 1.70 11.08 -1.42
CA THR A 176 3.16 11.22 -1.40
C THR A 176 3.81 9.84 -1.57
N GLY A 177 5.11 9.82 -1.82
CA GLY A 177 5.84 8.61 -2.10
C GLY A 177 7.23 8.88 -2.65
N ILE A 178 7.91 7.80 -2.98
CA ILE A 178 9.32 7.80 -3.37
C ILE A 178 9.54 6.84 -4.54
N TYR A 179 10.16 7.34 -5.59
CA TYR A 179 10.41 6.60 -6.83
C TYR A 179 11.57 5.62 -6.62
N PRO A 180 11.38 4.29 -6.75
CA PRO A 180 12.43 3.31 -6.49
C PRO A 180 13.46 3.26 -7.62
N THR A 181 13.06 3.63 -8.85
CA THR A 181 13.89 3.56 -10.05
C THR A 181 13.64 4.80 -10.92
N ARG A 182 14.53 5.04 -11.89
CA ARG A 182 14.34 6.13 -12.86
C ARG A 182 13.12 5.83 -13.74
N SER A 183 12.16 6.75 -13.79
CA SER A 183 10.92 6.57 -14.56
C SER A 183 10.35 7.90 -15.05
N PRO A 184 9.43 7.92 -16.03
CA PRO A 184 8.59 9.10 -16.24
C PRO A 184 7.62 9.28 -15.06
N GLY A 185 7.13 10.51 -14.85
CA GLY A 185 6.12 10.79 -13.83
C GLY A 185 5.71 12.26 -13.74
N GLY A 186 4.53 12.51 -13.18
CA GLY A 186 3.93 13.85 -13.09
C GLY A 186 3.81 14.39 -11.67
N TRP A 187 4.54 13.84 -10.70
CA TRP A 187 4.49 14.34 -9.32
C TRP A 187 5.42 15.55 -9.14
N GLN A 188 5.05 16.42 -8.20
CA GLN A 188 5.87 17.53 -7.74
C GLN A 188 7.01 16.98 -6.88
N LEU A 189 8.25 17.14 -7.32
CA LEU A 189 9.43 16.61 -6.65
C LEU A 189 9.91 17.57 -5.57
N ILE A 190 9.86 17.13 -4.32
CA ILE A 190 10.16 17.96 -3.14
C ILE A 190 11.51 17.62 -2.49
N GLY A 191 12.08 16.46 -2.82
CA GLY A 191 13.39 16.04 -2.33
C GLY A 191 13.85 14.72 -2.96
N ARG A 192 15.00 14.22 -2.51
CA ARG A 192 15.56 12.93 -2.96
C ARG A 192 16.24 12.19 -1.81
N SER A 193 16.15 10.87 -1.83
CA SER A 193 16.92 9.95 -1.01
C SER A 193 17.96 9.22 -1.86
N SER A 194 19.09 8.84 -1.26
CA SER A 194 20.07 7.92 -1.86
C SER A 194 19.78 6.45 -1.54
N LEU A 195 18.73 6.19 -0.76
CA LEU A 195 18.32 4.86 -0.35
C LEU A 195 17.85 4.02 -1.54
N ALA A 196 18.30 2.77 -1.61
CA ALA A 196 17.77 1.80 -2.57
C ALA A 196 16.46 1.20 -2.02
N LEU A 197 15.35 1.43 -2.72
CA LEU A 197 14.03 0.90 -2.32
C LEU A 197 13.77 -0.51 -2.86
N PHE A 198 14.52 -0.90 -3.89
CA PHE A 198 14.41 -2.19 -4.53
C PHE A 198 15.79 -2.67 -4.95
N ASP A 199 16.11 -3.89 -4.57
CA ASP A 199 17.30 -4.62 -4.95
C ASP A 199 16.91 -6.08 -5.22
N ALA A 200 16.92 -6.47 -6.50
CA ALA A 200 16.56 -7.82 -6.94
C ALA A 200 17.52 -8.91 -6.41
N THR A 201 18.69 -8.53 -5.89
CA THR A 201 19.66 -9.47 -5.29
C THR A 201 19.43 -9.66 -3.78
N SER A 202 18.61 -8.81 -3.15
CA SER A 202 18.25 -8.93 -1.74
C SER A 202 17.23 -10.04 -1.49
N GLU A 203 17.21 -10.59 -0.27
CA GLU A 203 16.30 -11.68 0.12
C GLU A 203 14.82 -11.35 -0.10
N HIS A 204 14.43 -10.09 0.08
CA HIS A 204 13.03 -9.66 0.00
C HIS A 204 12.71 -8.82 -1.24
N GLY A 205 13.72 -8.40 -2.01
CA GLY A 205 13.55 -7.54 -3.18
C GLY A 205 13.27 -6.08 -2.81
N ALA A 206 12.11 -5.80 -2.21
CA ALA A 206 11.68 -4.47 -1.82
C ALA A 206 12.05 -4.16 -0.35
N LEU A 207 12.48 -2.92 -0.09
CA LEU A 207 12.78 -2.43 1.26
C LEU A 207 11.51 -2.29 2.12
N LEU A 208 10.41 -1.85 1.50
CA LEU A 208 9.14 -1.58 2.14
C LEU A 208 8.15 -2.70 1.82
N ALA A 209 7.30 -3.05 2.79
CA ALA A 209 6.20 -4.00 2.61
C ALA A 209 4.87 -3.39 3.06
N PRO A 210 3.71 -3.85 2.54
CA PRO A 210 2.42 -3.45 3.07
C PRO A 210 2.34 -3.71 4.57
N GLY A 211 1.87 -2.72 5.34
CA GLY A 211 1.84 -2.74 6.80
C GLY A 211 3.04 -2.03 7.47
N ASP A 212 4.13 -1.78 6.74
CA ASP A 212 5.20 -0.92 7.24
C ASP A 212 4.74 0.54 7.37
N ARG A 213 5.47 1.31 8.17
CA ARG A 213 5.36 2.75 8.28
C ARG A 213 6.64 3.41 7.79
N VAL A 214 6.50 4.47 7.03
CA VAL A 214 7.61 5.31 6.56
C VAL A 214 7.57 6.62 7.32
N GLN A 215 8.72 7.08 7.80
CA GLN A 215 8.88 8.46 8.24
C GLN A 215 10.01 9.09 7.43
N PHE A 216 9.72 10.17 6.72
CA PHE A 216 10.78 10.92 6.06
C PHE A 216 11.53 11.78 7.07
N VAL A 217 12.86 11.81 6.97
CA VAL A 217 13.73 12.60 7.85
C VAL A 217 14.54 13.55 6.97
N SER A 218 14.48 14.85 7.28
CA SER A 218 15.27 15.85 6.55
C SER A 218 16.75 15.72 6.89
N VAL A 219 17.60 15.62 5.87
CA VAL A 219 19.07 15.62 6.01
C VAL A 219 19.68 16.72 5.15
N LEU A 220 20.85 17.22 5.58
CA LEU A 220 21.59 18.25 4.83
C LEU A 220 22.26 17.69 3.57
N SER A 221 22.65 16.40 3.58
CA SER A 221 23.32 15.75 2.45
C SER A 221 22.86 14.29 2.31
N ILE A 222 22.61 13.84 1.07
CA ILE A 222 22.34 12.43 0.76
C ILE A 222 23.59 11.54 0.73
N SER A 223 24.80 12.10 0.92
CA SER A 223 26.07 11.36 0.81
C SER A 223 26.31 10.35 1.93
N GLU A 224 25.59 10.45 3.06
CA GLU A 224 25.68 9.53 4.19
C GLU A 224 24.29 9.00 4.55
N PRO A 225 23.77 8.00 3.81
CA PRO A 225 22.48 7.41 4.14
C PRO A 225 22.59 6.57 5.42
N SER A 226 22.17 7.11 6.55
CA SER A 226 21.89 6.32 7.76
C SER A 226 20.43 5.89 7.77
N ILE A 227 20.18 4.59 7.64
CA ILE A 227 18.83 4.03 7.83
C ILE A 227 18.65 3.69 9.30
N SER A 228 17.58 4.19 9.90
CA SER A 228 17.10 3.70 11.19
C SER A 228 15.84 2.86 10.95
N VAL A 229 15.94 1.55 11.22
CA VAL A 229 14.79 0.64 11.18
C VAL A 229 14.40 0.33 12.62
N GLN A 230 13.19 0.72 13.01
CA GLN A 230 12.60 0.34 14.27
C GLN A 230 11.52 -0.70 14.00
N VAL A 231 11.66 -1.90 14.57
CA VAL A 231 10.57 -2.88 14.53
C VAL A 231 9.49 -2.39 15.47
N ILE A 232 8.32 -2.04 14.94
CA ILE A 232 7.15 -1.79 15.78
C ILE A 232 6.53 -3.16 16.06
N SER A 233 6.79 -3.70 17.25
CA SER A 233 6.06 -4.85 17.78
C SER A 233 5.03 -4.35 18.79
N ASP A 234 3.73 -4.47 18.51
CA ASP A 234 2.61 -4.52 19.48
C ASP A 234 1.28 -4.67 18.69
N LEU A 235 0.19 -5.33 19.11
CA LEU A 235 -0.20 -6.11 20.31
C LEU A 235 -1.34 -7.06 19.86
N SER A 236 -1.40 -8.26 20.44
CA SER A 236 -2.48 -9.27 20.34
C SER A 236 -2.68 -10.00 19.00
N SER A 237 -2.14 -11.23 18.92
CA SER A 237 -2.59 -12.22 17.93
C SER A 237 -4.02 -12.67 18.25
N PRO A 238 -5.01 -12.57 17.34
CA PRO A 238 -6.22 -13.37 17.47
C PRO A 238 -5.87 -14.81 17.09
N LYS A 239 -6.17 -15.76 17.97
CA LYS A 239 -6.13 -17.20 17.66
C LYS A 239 -6.85 -17.45 16.32
N GLN A 240 -6.16 -18.03 15.35
CA GLN A 240 -6.77 -18.40 14.08
C GLN A 240 -7.91 -19.40 14.29
N PRO A 241 -9.09 -19.22 13.66
CA PRO A 241 -10.03 -20.31 13.52
C PRO A 241 -9.49 -21.26 12.45
N ILE A 242 -9.15 -22.48 12.87
CA ILE A 242 -8.82 -23.58 11.96
C ILE A 242 -10.10 -23.91 11.16
N LEU A 243 -10.16 -23.47 9.90
CA LEU A 243 -11.14 -23.97 8.94
C LEU A 243 -10.74 -25.40 8.57
N LYS A 244 -11.35 -26.39 9.25
CA LYS A 244 -11.25 -27.79 8.82
C LYS A 244 -12.06 -27.96 7.52
N PRO A 245 -11.54 -28.67 6.51
CA PRO A 245 -12.30 -29.00 5.32
C PRO A 245 -13.50 -29.89 5.72
N ALA A 246 -14.66 -29.59 5.12
CA ALA A 246 -15.87 -30.38 5.31
C ALA A 246 -15.62 -31.84 4.90
N LYS A 247 -15.90 -32.77 5.81
CA LYS A 247 -15.91 -34.21 5.49
C LYS A 247 -16.97 -34.45 4.41
N ALA A 248 -16.56 -35.04 3.28
CA ALA A 248 -17.47 -35.59 2.30
C ALA A 248 -18.30 -36.70 2.97
N SER A 249 -19.61 -36.49 3.07
CA SER A 249 -20.54 -37.57 3.42
C SER A 249 -20.75 -38.45 2.19
N HIS A 250 -19.91 -39.47 2.02
CA HIS A 250 -20.34 -40.66 1.30
C HIS A 250 -21.41 -41.36 2.14
N LYS A 251 -22.67 -41.25 1.70
CA LYS A 251 -23.66 -42.30 1.99
C LYS A 251 -23.68 -43.21 0.78
N GLU A 252 -22.95 -44.31 0.88
CA GLU A 252 -23.21 -45.51 0.11
C GLU A 252 -24.56 -46.11 0.51
N SER A 253 -25.29 -46.52 -0.51
CA SER A 253 -26.51 -47.32 -0.45
C SER A 253 -26.23 -48.69 0.18
N SER A 254 -27.14 -49.19 1.01
CA SER A 254 -27.37 -50.63 1.16
C SER A 254 -28.70 -50.93 1.86
N ARG A 255 -29.58 -51.59 1.08
CA ARG A 255 -30.78 -52.38 1.41
C ARG A 255 -32.09 -51.64 1.66
#